data_AF-A0A2V6G685-F1
#
_entry.id   AF-A0A2V6G685-F1
#
_cell.length_a   1.000
_cell.length_b   1.000
_cell.length_c   1.000
_cell.angle_alpha   90.00
_cell.angle_beta   90.00
_cell.angle_gamma   90.00
#
_symmetry.space_group_name_H-M   'P 1'
#
loop_
_entity.id
_entity.type
_entity.pdbx_description
1 polymer ?
#
loop_
_entity_poly.entity_id
_entity_poly.type
_entity_poly.pdbx_seq_one_letter_code
_entity_poly.pdbx_strand_id
1 'polypeptide(L)'
;MKDVIAKLFLVAASMQMFAGSVFGQAAVSSSTNPQASATPQISPTPSLEGPAPRIPAIDELDQAFKQSSLGKAVDEARLHAQWRELSNRIINEPDLVAARTKADKMKTDLAKRQQLRFYYTMFYDRMRAQAASPELKNYIDTRKIQHLGLTAQNRVRPSPNPAATPKPKRKVEATVPEPPLPQ
;
A
#
# COMPACT_ATOMS: atom_id res chain seq x y z
N MET A 1 26.38 -32.57 53.32
CA MET A 1 26.64 -31.13 53.13
C MET A 1 26.71 -30.94 51.62
N LYS A 2 25.60 -30.68 50.88
CA LYS A 2 24.84 -29.41 50.79
C LYS A 2 25.85 -28.26 50.62
N ASP A 3 26.00 -27.63 49.46
CA ASP A 3 24.96 -26.81 48.84
C ASP A 3 25.02 -26.72 47.30
N VAL A 4 23.81 -26.79 46.73
CA VAL A 4 23.41 -26.46 45.36
C VAL A 4 23.06 -24.98 45.36
N ILE A 5 23.70 -24.14 44.54
CA ILE A 5 23.25 -22.76 44.32
C ILE A 5 22.63 -22.67 42.93
N ALA A 6 21.36 -23.05 42.87
CA ALA A 6 20.44 -22.63 41.83
C ALA A 6 20.17 -21.14 42.01
N LYS A 7 20.61 -20.32 41.05
CA LYS A 7 20.32 -18.88 41.04
C LYS A 7 18.95 -18.67 40.37
N LEU A 8 17.95 -18.67 41.24
CA LEU A 8 16.57 -18.28 41.00
C LEU A 8 16.54 -16.76 40.76
N PHE A 9 16.30 -16.31 39.53
CA PHE A 9 15.95 -14.92 39.25
C PHE A 9 14.46 -14.84 38.90
N LEU A 10 13.73 -14.31 39.88
CA LEU A 10 12.29 -14.11 39.92
C LEU A 10 11.96 -12.67 39.45
N VAL A 11 11.06 -12.58 38.47
CA VAL A 11 10.03 -11.53 38.22
C VAL A 11 10.47 -10.09 37.86
N ALA A 12 10.08 -9.69 36.65
CA ALA A 12 9.15 -8.55 36.47
C ALA A 12 8.41 -8.72 35.13
N ALA A 13 7.19 -9.23 35.19
CA ALA A 13 6.26 -9.22 34.07
C ALA A 13 5.70 -7.80 33.92
N SER A 14 6.16 -7.07 32.90
CA SER A 14 5.56 -5.79 32.53
C SER A 14 4.28 -6.05 31.74
N MET A 15 3.16 -6.09 32.48
CA MET A 15 1.81 -6.10 31.93
C MET A 15 1.49 -4.69 31.41
N GLN A 16 1.68 -4.45 30.12
CA GLN A 16 1.20 -3.23 29.47
C GLN A 16 -0.21 -3.47 28.94
N MET A 17 -1.17 -2.98 29.73
CA MET A 17 -2.57 -2.85 29.36
C MET A 17 -2.70 -1.86 28.21
N PHE A 18 -2.91 -2.36 26.99
CA PHE A 18 -3.55 -1.56 25.95
C PHE A 18 -5.05 -1.72 26.09
N ALA A 19 -5.68 -0.65 26.57
CA ALA A 19 -7.13 -0.50 26.66
C ALA A 19 -7.77 -0.79 25.30
N GLY A 20 -8.72 -1.72 25.29
CA GLY A 20 -9.53 -2.03 24.12
C GLY A 20 -10.45 -0.88 23.79
N SER A 21 -10.29 -0.31 22.59
CA SER A 21 -11.35 0.47 21.96
C SER A 21 -12.35 -0.50 21.34
N VAL A 22 -13.26 -1.01 22.17
CA VAL A 22 -14.50 -1.66 21.74
C VAL A 22 -15.45 -0.53 21.32
N PHE A 23 -15.56 -0.24 20.02
CA PHE A 23 -16.67 0.56 19.53
C PHE A 23 -17.94 -0.30 19.60
N GLY A 24 -18.92 0.25 20.34
CA GLY A 24 -20.07 -0.44 20.86
C GLY A 24 -20.98 -1.11 19.83
N GLN A 25 -21.51 -2.23 20.27
CA GLN A 25 -22.63 -2.97 19.69
C GLN A 25 -23.89 -2.08 19.59
N ALA A 26 -24.66 -2.34 18.55
CA ALA A 26 -25.98 -1.78 18.32
C ALA A 26 -26.93 -2.05 19.51
N ALA A 27 -27.49 -0.99 20.09
CA ALA A 27 -28.62 -1.10 20.99
C ALA A 27 -29.91 -1.04 20.16
N VAL A 28 -30.45 -2.20 19.82
CA VAL A 28 -31.87 -2.37 19.49
C VAL A 28 -32.66 -2.22 20.79
N SER A 29 -33.26 -1.04 21.03
CA SER A 29 -34.21 -0.86 22.13
C SER A 29 -35.55 -1.50 21.76
N SER A 30 -35.69 -2.79 22.05
CA SER A 30 -37.00 -3.39 22.26
C SER A 30 -37.40 -3.15 23.72
N SER A 31 -38.28 -2.18 23.95
CA SER A 31 -38.97 -2.04 25.24
C SER A 31 -40.47 -1.89 24.98
N THR A 32 -41.17 -2.98 25.27
CA THR A 32 -42.61 -3.06 25.43
C THR A 32 -42.94 -2.83 26.90
N ASN A 33 -43.59 -1.71 27.26
CA ASN A 33 -44.65 -1.69 28.28
C ASN A 33 -45.46 -0.37 28.18
N PRO A 34 -46.81 -0.38 28.33
CA PRO A 34 -47.66 0.78 28.13
C PRO A 34 -47.92 1.54 29.44
N GLN A 35 -48.18 2.84 29.34
CA GLN A 35 -49.31 3.57 30.00
C GLN A 35 -48.99 5.01 30.42
N ALA A 36 -49.97 5.88 30.09
CA ALA A 36 -50.35 7.16 30.67
C ALA A 36 -49.52 8.44 30.34
N SER A 37 -49.95 9.06 29.24
CA SER A 37 -50.37 10.47 29.12
C SER A 37 -49.79 11.52 30.07
N ALA A 38 -48.93 12.39 29.54
CA ALA A 38 -48.88 13.80 29.90
C ALA A 38 -48.53 14.61 28.63
N THR A 39 -49.51 15.34 28.11
CA THR A 39 -49.40 16.19 26.92
C THR A 39 -48.52 17.42 27.21
N PRO A 40 -47.46 17.70 26.44
CA PRO A 40 -46.87 19.04 26.40
C PRO A 40 -47.35 19.77 25.14
N GLN A 41 -47.70 21.03 25.34
CA GLN A 41 -48.25 21.96 24.37
C GLN A 41 -47.49 22.01 23.03
N ILE A 42 -48.26 22.03 21.95
CA ILE A 42 -47.79 22.28 20.60
C ILE A 42 -47.60 23.80 20.46
N SER A 43 -46.35 24.25 20.27
CA SER A 43 -45.99 25.57 19.75
C SER A 43 -45.14 25.35 18.48
N PRO A 44 -45.24 26.23 17.47
CA PRO A 44 -45.14 25.83 16.07
C PRO A 44 -43.72 25.44 15.67
N THR A 45 -43.61 24.29 15.01
CA THR A 45 -42.42 23.79 14.32
C THR A 45 -41.98 24.81 13.27
N PRO A 46 -40.68 25.20 13.18
CA PRO A 46 -40.20 25.88 11.99
C PRO A 46 -40.33 24.93 10.80
N SER A 47 -40.99 25.40 9.73
CA SER A 47 -41.09 24.67 8.47
C SER A 47 -39.69 24.37 7.95
N LEU A 48 -39.29 23.10 8.01
CA LEU A 48 -38.10 22.58 7.36
C LEU A 48 -38.58 21.90 6.07
N GLU A 49 -39.08 22.72 5.14
CA GLU A 49 -39.28 22.29 3.76
C GLU A 49 -37.91 22.20 3.08
N GLY A 50 -37.17 21.16 3.44
CA GLY A 50 -36.10 20.64 2.60
C GLY A 50 -36.72 19.85 1.45
N PRO A 51 -36.20 19.96 0.22
CA PRO A 51 -36.74 19.21 -0.91
C PRO A 51 -36.69 17.71 -0.59
N ALA A 52 -37.81 17.02 -0.83
CA ALA A 52 -37.94 15.58 -0.66
C ALA A 52 -36.73 14.84 -1.28
N PRO A 53 -36.23 13.76 -0.67
CA PRO A 53 -35.09 13.01 -1.18
C PRO A 53 -35.40 12.57 -2.62
N ARG A 54 -34.78 13.24 -3.59
CA ARG A 54 -34.92 12.89 -5.01
C ARG A 54 -34.26 11.53 -5.19
N ILE A 55 -35.05 10.52 -5.54
CA ILE A 55 -34.52 9.24 -5.98
C ILE A 55 -33.71 9.53 -7.24
N PRO A 56 -32.39 9.23 -7.26
CA PRO A 56 -31.54 9.48 -8.43
C PRO A 56 -32.11 8.78 -9.66
N ALA A 57 -31.97 9.41 -10.81
CA ALA A 57 -32.32 8.77 -12.07
C ALA A 57 -31.41 7.55 -12.30
N ILE A 58 -31.93 6.53 -12.99
CA ILE A 58 -31.20 5.28 -13.26
C ILE A 58 -29.86 5.55 -13.96
N ASP A 59 -29.80 6.56 -14.85
CA ASP A 59 -28.57 6.96 -15.55
C ASP A 59 -27.49 7.55 -14.62
N GLU A 60 -27.91 8.24 -13.55
CA GLU A 60 -27.00 8.80 -12.53
C GLU A 60 -26.41 7.68 -11.67
N LEU A 61 -27.20 6.64 -11.38
CA LEU A 61 -26.74 5.44 -10.69
C LEU A 61 -25.74 4.64 -11.56
N ASP A 62 -25.99 4.51 -12.86
CA ASP A 62 -25.07 3.87 -13.79
C ASP A 62 -23.74 4.64 -13.91
N GLN A 63 -23.80 5.98 -13.95
CA GLN A 63 -22.59 6.81 -13.90
C GLN A 63 -21.83 6.67 -12.56
N ALA A 64 -22.53 6.64 -11.43
CA ALA A 64 -21.89 6.43 -10.12
C ALA A 64 -21.23 5.05 -10.00
N PHE A 65 -21.83 4.00 -10.58
CA PHE A 65 -21.25 2.66 -10.62
C PHE A 65 -20.03 2.58 -11.55
N LYS A 66 -20.03 3.32 -12.66
CA LYS A 66 -18.84 3.45 -13.54
C LYS A 66 -17.70 4.22 -12.88
N GLN A 67 -18.00 5.25 -12.07
CA GLN A 67 -16.98 6.02 -11.35
C GLN A 67 -16.32 5.20 -10.24
N SER A 68 -17.10 4.41 -9.51
CA SER A 68 -16.60 3.52 -8.46
C SER A 68 -16.43 2.10 -9.03
N SER A 69 -15.36 1.87 -9.80
CA SER A 69 -15.03 0.53 -10.28
C SER A 69 -14.64 -0.37 -9.09
N LEU A 70 -15.65 -0.88 -8.37
CA LEU A 70 -15.51 -1.75 -7.21
C LEU A 70 -14.80 -3.05 -7.59
N GLY A 71 -14.97 -3.52 -8.83
CA GLY A 71 -14.29 -4.72 -9.33
C GLY A 71 -12.78 -4.67 -9.14
N LYS A 72 -12.11 -3.57 -9.55
CA LYS A 72 -10.66 -3.44 -9.39
C LYS A 72 -10.22 -3.38 -7.93
N ALA A 73 -10.95 -2.63 -7.09
CA ALA A 73 -10.62 -2.52 -5.67
C ALA A 73 -10.80 -3.86 -4.93
N VAL A 74 -11.85 -4.61 -5.29
CA VAL A 74 -12.10 -5.96 -4.76
C VAL A 74 -11.00 -6.92 -5.19
N ASP A 75 -10.58 -6.87 -6.46
CA ASP A 75 -9.49 -7.70 -6.96
C ASP A 75 -8.15 -7.39 -6.28
N GLU A 76 -7.82 -6.11 -6.10
CA GLU A 76 -6.63 -5.69 -5.36
C GLU A 76 -6.67 -6.13 -3.90
N ALA A 77 -7.83 -6.02 -3.24
CA ALA A 77 -8.01 -6.49 -1.87
C ALA A 77 -7.81 -8.01 -1.77
N ARG A 78 -8.36 -8.77 -2.73
CA ARG A 78 -8.17 -10.22 -2.84
C ARG A 78 -6.70 -10.59 -3.02
N LEU A 79 -5.98 -9.91 -3.92
CA LEU A 79 -4.55 -10.12 -4.14
C LEU A 79 -3.72 -9.76 -2.91
N HIS A 80 -4.07 -8.65 -2.23
CA HIS A 80 -3.39 -8.22 -1.02
C HIS A 80 -3.59 -9.20 0.13
N ALA A 81 -4.78 -9.78 0.27
CA ALA A 81 -5.05 -10.82 1.27
C ALA A 81 -4.17 -12.06 1.04
N GLN A 82 -4.15 -12.59 -0.18
CA GLN A 82 -3.28 -13.72 -0.56
C GLN A 82 -1.80 -13.40 -0.32
N TRP A 83 -1.36 -12.19 -0.68
CA TRP A 83 0.00 -11.73 -0.43
C TRP A 83 0.33 -11.72 1.07
N ARG A 84 -0.58 -11.23 1.93
CA ARG A 84 -0.38 -11.22 3.39
C ARG A 84 -0.28 -12.63 3.97
N GLU A 85 -1.15 -13.54 3.55
CA GLU A 85 -1.10 -14.94 3.96
C GLU A 85 0.23 -15.61 3.59
N LEU A 86 0.72 -15.33 2.38
CA LEU A 86 2.01 -15.85 1.92
C LEU A 86 3.18 -15.21 2.68
N SER A 87 3.14 -13.90 2.88
CA SER A 87 4.11 -13.14 3.67
C SER A 87 4.25 -13.68 5.09
N ASN A 88 3.13 -13.92 5.78
CA ASN A 88 3.12 -14.42 7.16
C ASN A 88 3.77 -15.80 7.29
N ARG A 89 3.66 -16.65 6.26
CA ARG A 89 4.32 -17.95 6.22
C ARG A 89 5.83 -17.80 6.03
N ILE A 90 6.25 -16.95 5.10
CA ILE A 90 7.65 -16.82 4.67
C ILE A 90 8.49 -15.96 5.62
N ILE A 91 7.92 -14.94 6.27
CA ILE A 91 8.69 -13.95 7.03
C ILE A 91 9.50 -14.53 8.20
N ASN A 92 9.07 -15.67 8.73
CA ASN A 92 9.69 -16.35 9.87
C ASN A 92 10.73 -17.41 9.46
N GLU A 93 10.98 -17.59 8.16
CA GLU A 93 12.02 -18.49 7.67
C GLU A 93 13.41 -18.08 8.21
N PRO A 94 14.24 -19.03 8.67
CA PRO A 94 15.48 -18.74 9.39
C PRO A 94 16.46 -17.91 8.55
N ASP A 95 16.56 -18.18 7.24
CA ASP A 95 17.46 -17.45 6.34
C ASP A 95 17.06 -15.98 6.17
N LEU A 96 15.74 -15.71 6.14
CA LEU A 96 15.21 -14.36 6.01
C LEU A 96 15.40 -13.57 7.30
N VAL A 97 15.15 -14.20 8.44
CA VAL A 97 15.43 -13.63 9.76
C VAL A 97 16.91 -13.32 9.92
N ALA A 98 17.80 -14.23 9.51
CA ALA A 98 19.25 -14.03 9.54
C ALA A 98 19.67 -12.87 8.62
N ALA A 99 19.16 -12.81 7.39
CA ALA A 99 19.46 -11.74 6.46
C ALA A 99 18.98 -10.37 6.95
N ARG A 100 17.79 -10.30 7.57
CA ARG A 100 17.25 -9.08 8.18
C ARG A 100 18.10 -8.63 9.38
N THR A 101 18.41 -9.56 10.29
CA THR A 101 19.26 -9.30 11.46
C THR A 101 20.65 -8.83 11.03
N LYS A 102 21.19 -9.40 9.96
CA LYS A 102 22.46 -8.97 9.38
C LYS A 102 22.36 -7.53 8.87
N ALA A 103 21.26 -7.14 8.23
CA ALA A 103 21.05 -5.76 7.79
C ALA A 103 21.02 -4.78 8.96
N ASP A 104 20.35 -5.14 10.05
CA ASP A 104 20.23 -4.28 11.23
C ASP A 104 21.55 -4.10 11.98
N LYS A 105 22.46 -5.07 11.89
CA LYS A 105 23.81 -5.01 12.48
C LYS A 105 24.83 -4.22 11.64
N MET A 106 24.47 -3.76 10.44
CA MET A 106 25.40 -3.01 9.59
C MET A 106 25.70 -1.63 10.16
N LYS A 107 26.99 -1.29 10.24
CA LYS A 107 27.45 -0.01 10.82
C LYS A 107 27.26 1.19 9.90
N THR A 108 27.22 0.96 8.58
CA THR A 108 27.11 2.04 7.59
C THR A 108 25.78 1.95 6.84
N ASP A 109 25.22 3.11 6.48
CA ASP A 109 23.95 3.18 5.73
C ASP A 109 24.06 2.47 4.37
N LEU A 110 25.19 2.64 3.67
CA LEU A 110 25.43 1.97 2.40
C LEU A 110 25.41 0.44 2.55
N ALA A 111 26.13 -0.11 3.53
CA ALA A 111 26.13 -1.55 3.78
C ALA A 111 24.75 -2.05 4.22
N LYS A 112 24.04 -1.28 5.04
CA LYS A 112 22.66 -1.58 5.45
C LYS A 112 21.73 -1.66 4.24
N ARG A 113 21.75 -0.67 3.34
CA ARG A 113 20.94 -0.67 2.11
C ARG A 113 21.28 -1.85 1.20
N GLN A 114 22.55 -2.18 1.02
CA GLN A 114 22.96 -3.36 0.25
C GLN A 114 22.41 -4.66 0.85
N GLN A 115 22.53 -4.81 2.18
CA GLN A 115 22.02 -5.99 2.87
C GLN A 115 20.48 -6.05 2.86
N LEU A 116 19.79 -4.91 2.94
CA LEU A 116 18.33 -4.82 2.76
C LEU A 116 17.89 -5.19 1.34
N ARG A 117 18.64 -4.79 0.31
CA ARG A 117 18.38 -5.23 -1.07
C ARG A 117 18.48 -6.75 -1.18
N PHE A 118 19.54 -7.34 -0.62
CA PHE A 118 19.69 -8.78 -0.59
C PHE A 118 18.52 -9.47 0.14
N TYR A 119 18.14 -8.96 1.32
CA TYR A 119 16.99 -9.45 2.07
C TYR A 119 15.69 -9.41 1.24
N TYR A 120 15.36 -8.26 0.64
CA TYR A 120 14.14 -8.12 -0.15
C TYR A 120 14.15 -8.98 -1.40
N THR A 121 15.29 -9.10 -2.08
CA THR A 121 15.42 -10.02 -3.23
C THR A 121 15.09 -11.45 -2.81
N MET A 122 15.72 -11.97 -1.76
CA MET A 122 15.42 -13.33 -1.27
C MET A 122 13.97 -13.49 -0.83
N PHE A 123 13.42 -12.51 -0.10
CA PHE A 123 12.04 -12.55 0.40
C PHE A 123 11.04 -12.66 -0.75
N TYR A 124 11.17 -11.80 -1.76
CA TYR A 124 10.25 -11.79 -2.89
C TYR A 124 10.49 -12.94 -3.86
N ASP A 125 11.72 -13.45 -4.00
CA ASP A 125 12.00 -14.63 -4.84
C ASP A 125 11.36 -15.89 -4.25
N ARG A 126 11.43 -16.08 -2.93
CA ARG A 126 10.72 -17.17 -2.22
C ARG A 126 9.21 -17.04 -2.36
N MET A 127 8.70 -15.82 -2.17
CA MET A 127 7.28 -15.53 -2.32
C MET A 127 6.78 -15.84 -3.75
N ARG A 128 7.54 -15.44 -4.77
CA ARG A 128 7.23 -15.71 -6.17
C ARG A 128 7.28 -17.20 -6.51
N ALA A 129 8.20 -17.95 -5.91
CA ALA A 129 8.30 -19.40 -6.07
C ALA A 129 7.09 -20.15 -5.49
N GLN A 130 6.54 -19.67 -4.37
CA GLN A 130 5.37 -20.27 -3.70
C GLN A 130 4.02 -19.75 -4.22
N ALA A 131 4.01 -18.66 -5.01
CA ALA A 131 2.80 -18.09 -5.57
C ALA A 131 2.20 -19.01 -6.64
N ALA A 132 0.92 -19.39 -6.48
CA ALA A 132 0.20 -20.24 -7.42
C ALA A 132 -0.31 -19.49 -8.65
N SER A 133 -0.88 -18.29 -8.47
CA SER A 133 -1.51 -17.51 -9.54
C SER A 133 -0.51 -16.59 -10.26
N PRO A 134 -0.61 -16.41 -11.60
CA PRO A 134 0.18 -15.44 -12.34
C PRO A 134 -0.12 -13.99 -11.93
N GLU A 135 -1.36 -13.67 -11.57
CA GLU A 135 -1.73 -12.33 -11.09
C GLU A 135 -1.00 -11.99 -9.79
N LEU A 136 -0.93 -12.96 -8.87
CA LEU A 136 -0.22 -12.80 -7.61
C LEU A 136 1.29 -12.65 -7.85
N LYS A 137 1.87 -13.37 -8.82
CA LYS A 137 3.28 -13.18 -9.21
C LYS A 137 3.55 -11.76 -9.69
N ASN A 138 2.71 -11.21 -10.56
CA ASN A 138 2.84 -9.82 -11.01
C ASN A 138 2.68 -8.81 -9.86
N TYR A 139 1.75 -9.06 -8.95
CA TYR A 139 1.56 -8.26 -7.74
C TYR A 139 2.81 -8.27 -6.83
N ILE A 140 3.41 -9.45 -6.65
CA ILE A 140 4.67 -9.65 -5.91
C ILE A 140 5.82 -8.90 -6.59
N ASP A 141 5.96 -9.03 -7.90
CA ASP A 141 7.03 -8.37 -8.68
C ASP A 141 6.92 -6.84 -8.59
N THR A 142 5.70 -6.30 -8.63
CA THR A 142 5.45 -4.86 -8.44
C THR A 142 5.88 -4.40 -7.04
N ARG A 143 5.51 -5.14 -5.99
CA ARG A 143 5.93 -4.82 -4.60
C ARG A 143 7.44 -4.96 -4.39
N LYS A 144 8.08 -5.93 -5.05
CA LYS A 144 9.53 -6.08 -5.06
C LYS A 144 10.20 -4.82 -5.58
N ILE A 145 9.76 -4.32 -6.74
CA ILE A 145 10.28 -3.09 -7.34
C ILE A 145 10.09 -1.90 -6.40
N GLN A 146 8.91 -1.76 -5.79
CA GLN A 146 8.63 -0.68 -4.83
C GLN A 146 9.58 -0.71 -3.63
N HIS A 147 9.75 -1.86 -2.97
CA HIS A 147 10.65 -1.99 -1.83
C HIS A 147 12.12 -1.77 -2.20
N LEU A 148 12.56 -2.30 -3.34
CA LEU A 148 13.92 -2.05 -3.82
C LEU A 148 14.14 -0.57 -4.17
N GLY A 149 13.12 0.10 -4.71
CA GLY A 149 13.11 1.54 -4.94
C GLY A 149 13.35 2.35 -3.67
N LEU A 150 12.69 1.97 -2.56
CA LEU A 150 12.89 2.62 -1.25
C LEU A 150 14.32 2.47 -0.70
N THR A 151 15.05 1.42 -1.10
CA THR A 151 16.46 1.26 -0.70
C THR A 151 17.43 2.12 -1.51
N ALA A 152 16.99 2.71 -2.63
CA ALA A 152 17.85 3.56 -3.46
C ALA A 152 18.30 4.82 -2.71
N GLN A 153 19.58 5.17 -2.87
CA GLN A 153 20.12 6.40 -2.30
C GLN A 153 19.58 7.60 -3.08
N ASN A 154 19.12 8.63 -2.37
CA ASN A 154 18.72 9.87 -3.00
C ASN A 154 19.94 10.53 -3.66
N ARG A 155 19.82 10.90 -4.93
CA ARG A 155 20.88 11.56 -5.68
C ARG A 155 20.89 13.05 -5.32
N VAL A 156 21.88 13.44 -4.53
CA VAL A 156 22.12 14.86 -4.17
C VAL A 156 22.66 15.67 -5.36
N ARG A 157 23.16 14.99 -6.40
CA ARG A 157 23.65 15.63 -7.62
C ARG A 157 22.76 15.24 -8.81
N PRO A 158 22.31 16.20 -9.63
CA PRO A 158 21.66 15.90 -10.90
C PRO A 158 22.55 14.97 -11.74
N SER A 159 21.92 13.96 -12.37
CA SER A 159 22.62 13.14 -13.36
C SER A 159 23.09 14.06 -14.49
N PRO A 160 24.32 13.92 -15.00
CA PRO A 160 24.70 14.58 -16.24
C PRO A 160 23.65 14.23 -17.30
N ASN A 161 23.00 15.26 -17.87
CA ASN A 161 22.11 15.07 -18.99
C ASN A 161 22.95 14.45 -20.12
N PRO A 162 22.55 13.31 -20.75
CA PRO A 162 23.29 12.79 -21.89
C PRO A 162 23.39 13.90 -22.93
N ALA A 163 24.60 14.41 -23.14
CA ALA A 163 24.88 15.40 -24.16
C ALA A 163 24.39 14.85 -25.49
N ALA A 164 23.55 15.62 -26.19
CA ALA A 164 23.01 15.23 -27.48
C ALA A 164 24.17 14.80 -28.40
N THR A 165 24.19 13.51 -28.76
CA THR A 165 25.14 12.98 -29.73
C THR A 165 25.02 13.85 -30.99
N PRO A 166 26.10 14.49 -31.47
CA PRO A 166 26.02 15.32 -32.66
C PRO A 166 25.59 14.44 -33.84
N LYS A 167 24.38 14.70 -34.38
CA LYS A 167 23.94 14.09 -35.63
C LYS A 167 24.94 14.47 -36.72
N PRO A 168 25.47 13.52 -37.50
CA PRO A 168 26.37 13.86 -38.61
C PRO A 168 25.61 14.75 -39.60
N LYS A 169 26.13 15.96 -39.82
CA LYS A 169 25.59 16.89 -40.83
C LYS A 169 25.80 16.25 -42.21
N ARG A 170 24.68 15.92 -42.88
CA ARG A 170 24.66 15.49 -44.28
C ARG A 170 25.27 16.61 -45.12
N LYS A 171 26.33 16.29 -45.86
CA LYS A 171 26.99 17.19 -46.81
C LYS A 171 25.95 17.55 -47.88
N VAL A 172 25.57 18.82 -47.96
CA VAL A 172 24.67 19.32 -49.01
C VAL A 172 25.48 19.39 -50.30
N GLU A 173 25.14 18.49 -51.22
CA GLU A 173 25.56 18.49 -52.62
C GLU A 173 25.13 19.82 -53.27
N ALA A 174 26.06 20.47 -53.98
CA ALA A 174 25.88 21.80 -54.55
C ALA A 174 24.78 21.82 -55.64
N THR A 175 23.82 22.73 -55.49
CA THR A 175 22.82 23.07 -56.50
C THR A 175 23.50 23.71 -57.71
N VAL A 176 23.39 23.06 -58.88
CA VAL A 176 23.74 23.61 -60.20
C VAL A 176 22.67 24.64 -60.60
N PRO A 177 23.03 25.88 -61.02
CA PRO A 177 22.05 26.86 -61.46
C PRO A 177 21.59 26.59 -62.90
N GLU A 178 20.28 26.48 -63.11
CA GLU A 178 19.62 26.37 -64.42
C GLU A 178 19.50 27.77 -65.07
N PRO A 179 19.78 27.92 -66.38
CA PRO A 179 19.86 29.23 -67.05
C PRO A 179 18.48 29.80 -67.44
N PRO A 180 18.35 31.13 -67.66
CA PRO A 180 17.05 31.76 -67.90
C PRO A 180 16.46 31.47 -69.28
N LEU A 181 15.12 31.33 -69.33
CA LEU A 181 14.34 31.21 -70.56
C LEU A 181 14.36 32.51 -71.40
N PRO A 182 14.39 32.42 -72.74
CA PRO A 182 14.13 33.55 -73.64
C PRO A 182 12.62 33.86 -73.76
N GLN A 183 12.32 35.10 -74.15
CA GLN A 183 11.00 35.74 -74.22
C GLN A 183 10.00 35.06 -75.15
#